data_AF-A0A2A2QQ77-F1
#
_entry.id   AF-A0A2A2QQ77-F1
#
_cell.length_a   1.000
_cell.length_b   1.000
_cell.length_c   1.000
_cell.angle_alpha   90.00
_cell.angle_beta   90.00
_cell.angle_gamma   90.00
#
_symmetry.space_group_name_H-M   'P 1'
#
loop_
_entity.id
_entity.type
_entity.pdbx_description
1 polymer ?
#
loop_
_entity_poly.entity_id
_entity_poly.type
_entity_poly.pdbx_seq_one_letter_code
_entity_poly.pdbx_strand_id
1 'polypeptide(L)'
;MEKDGNNGIKYLVTEKRPGAPGHEYQMIDDDSPKWASLHAESKTASFYEVLPPAADRPLNPAGQWNRSRVVVRGQLVEHWLNERLVLAYELGSPAVKVGIAKSKFAKHPDFGQKLRGHIMLTDHGDAAEFRAIKLRELSTP
;
A
#
# COMPACT_ATOMS: atom_id res chain seq x y z
N MET A 1 3.66 -7.61 12.56
CA MET A 1 5.07 -7.23 12.36
C MET A 1 5.70 -7.00 13.72
N GLU A 2 7.02 -7.17 13.81
CA GLU A 2 7.78 -6.79 14.98
C GLU A 2 7.81 -5.27 15.21
N LYS A 3 8.27 -4.87 16.40
CA LYS A 3 8.52 -3.45 16.72
C LYS A 3 9.53 -2.87 15.74
N ASP A 4 9.34 -1.62 15.33
CA ASP A 4 10.20 -0.89 14.39
C ASP A 4 10.23 -1.46 12.96
N GLY A 5 9.38 -2.46 12.68
CA GLY A 5 9.34 -3.17 11.41
C GLY A 5 8.72 -2.36 10.28
N ASN A 6 9.17 -2.67 9.06
CA ASN A 6 8.68 -2.13 7.79
C ASN A 6 8.44 -3.27 6.80
N ASN A 7 7.25 -3.32 6.22
CA ASN A 7 6.83 -4.35 5.29
C ASN A 7 5.68 -3.79 4.43
N GLY A 8 5.04 -4.64 3.63
CA GLY A 8 4.00 -4.19 2.73
C GLY A 8 3.47 -5.29 1.85
N ILE A 9 2.40 -4.95 1.14
CA ILE A 9 1.86 -5.78 0.08
C ILE A 9 1.86 -4.95 -1.19
N LYS A 10 2.53 -5.46 -2.23
CA LYS A 10 2.45 -4.88 -3.56
C LYS A 10 1.43 -5.59 -4.42
N TYR A 11 0.78 -4.83 -5.28
CA TYR A 11 -0.21 -5.30 -6.24
C TYR A 11 -0.03 -4.56 -7.57
N LEU A 12 -0.63 -5.11 -8.63
CA LEU A 12 -0.35 -4.70 -10.03
C LEU A 12 1.16 -4.80 -10.35
N VAL A 13 1.83 -5.83 -9.79
CA VAL A 13 3.29 -5.99 -9.90
C VAL A 13 3.70 -6.44 -11.29
N THR A 14 4.72 -5.78 -11.84
CA THR A 14 5.37 -6.11 -13.12
C THR A 14 6.88 -6.23 -12.95
N GLU A 15 7.47 -7.26 -13.54
CA GLU A 15 8.93 -7.48 -13.54
C GLU A 15 9.67 -6.49 -14.45
N LYS A 16 8.95 -5.82 -15.37
CA LYS A 16 9.54 -4.81 -16.27
C LYS A 16 10.06 -3.57 -15.54
N ARG A 17 9.70 -3.39 -14.27
CA ARG A 17 10.05 -2.24 -13.44
C ARG A 17 10.63 -2.69 -12.09
N PRO A 18 11.83 -3.30 -12.06
CA PRO A 18 12.37 -3.94 -10.86
C PRO A 18 12.56 -2.98 -9.67
N GLY A 19 12.83 -1.70 -9.93
CA GLY A 19 12.97 -0.67 -8.89
C GLY A 19 11.64 -0.12 -8.32
N ALA A 20 10.51 -0.36 -9.00
CA ALA A 20 9.19 0.09 -8.55
C ALA A 20 8.10 -0.91 -8.93
N PRO A 21 8.22 -2.19 -8.54
CA PRO A 21 7.53 -3.30 -9.21
C PRO A 21 6.00 -3.17 -9.25
N GLY A 22 5.37 -2.55 -8.25
CA GLY A 22 3.92 -2.35 -8.20
C GLY A 22 3.52 -1.26 -7.22
N HIS A 23 2.21 -1.04 -7.07
CA HIS A 23 1.66 -0.17 -6.02
C HIS A 23 1.78 -0.89 -4.69
N GLU A 24 1.99 -0.15 -3.61
CA GLU A 24 2.26 -0.73 -2.31
C GLU A 24 1.25 -0.24 -1.27
N TYR A 25 0.58 -1.19 -0.64
CA TYR A 25 -0.10 -0.98 0.64
C TYR A 25 0.99 -1.06 1.71
N GLN A 26 1.30 0.07 2.33
CA GLN A 26 2.34 0.16 3.34
C GLN A 26 1.94 -0.57 4.63
N MET A 27 2.91 -1.22 5.28
CA MET A 27 2.76 -1.81 6.61
C MET A 27 4.00 -1.50 7.45
N ILE A 28 3.90 -0.52 8.36
CA ILE A 28 5.03 -0.07 9.17
C ILE A 28 4.60 0.15 10.62
N ASP A 29 5.54 0.07 11.57
CA ASP A 29 5.28 0.42 12.97
C ASP A 29 5.09 1.94 13.12
N ASP A 30 3.89 2.42 12.82
CA ASP A 30 3.56 3.86 12.72
C ASP A 30 3.93 4.65 13.98
N ASP A 31 3.84 4.01 15.16
CA ASP A 31 4.08 4.58 16.49
C ASP A 31 5.57 4.54 16.91
N SER A 32 6.43 3.90 16.12
CA SER A 32 7.86 3.85 16.42
C SER A 32 8.52 5.24 16.28
N PRO A 33 9.34 5.65 17.26
CA PRO A 33 10.19 6.84 17.14
C PRO A 33 11.12 6.81 15.91
N LYS A 34 11.54 5.61 15.46
CA LYS A 34 12.35 5.41 14.25
C LYS A 34 11.68 6.01 13.01
N TRP A 35 10.34 5.98 12.97
CA TRP A 35 9.52 6.38 11.84
C TRP A 35 8.75 7.69 12.08
N ALA A 36 9.06 8.43 13.14
CA ALA A 36 8.34 9.65 13.52
C ALA A 36 8.42 10.78 12.47
N SER A 37 9.50 10.83 11.69
CA SER A 37 9.71 11.83 10.64
C SER A 37 9.02 11.48 9.31
N LEU A 38 8.44 10.29 9.18
CA LEU A 38 7.75 9.90 7.95
C LEU A 38 6.43 10.67 7.78
N HIS A 39 6.21 11.14 6.56
CA HIS A 39 4.94 11.73 6.15
C HIS A 39 3.83 10.68 6.03
N ALA A 40 2.58 11.12 5.94
CA ALA A 40 1.41 10.26 6.00
C ALA A 40 1.31 9.26 4.83
N GLU A 41 1.82 9.61 3.65
CA GLU A 41 1.91 8.73 2.49
C GLU A 41 2.87 7.55 2.71
N SER A 42 3.68 7.56 3.75
CA SER A 42 4.62 6.48 4.09
C SER A 42 4.25 5.71 5.35
N LYS A 43 3.01 5.91 5.83
CA LYS A 43 2.41 5.22 6.99
C LYS A 43 1.46 4.10 6.58
N THR A 44 1.14 3.21 7.50
CA THR A 44 0.36 1.99 7.23
C THR A 44 -0.96 2.26 6.51
N ALA A 45 -1.28 1.43 5.52
CA ALA A 45 -2.44 1.52 4.63
C ALA A 45 -2.43 2.66 3.61
N SER A 46 -1.35 3.44 3.51
CA SER A 46 -1.15 4.38 2.40
C SER A 46 -1.03 3.65 1.05
N PHE A 47 -1.25 4.37 -0.04
CA PHE A 47 -0.56 4.05 -1.28
C PHE A 47 0.83 4.67 -1.14
N TYR A 48 1.80 3.83 -0.78
CA TYR A 48 3.13 4.24 -0.33
C TYR A 48 3.76 5.34 -1.21
N GLU A 49 4.18 6.43 -0.57
CA GLU A 49 4.76 7.66 -1.16
C GLU A 49 3.83 8.45 -2.11
N VAL A 50 2.59 7.99 -2.36
CA VAL A 50 1.69 8.61 -3.34
C VAL A 50 0.45 9.24 -2.71
N LEU A 51 -0.31 8.50 -1.88
CA LEU A 51 -1.52 9.00 -1.23
C LEU A 51 -1.62 8.52 0.23
N PRO A 52 -1.97 9.43 1.17
CA PRO A 52 -2.08 9.07 2.58
C PRO A 52 -3.39 8.33 2.87
N PRO A 53 -3.43 7.48 3.90
CA PRO A 53 -4.67 6.94 4.42
C PRO A 53 -5.38 7.97 5.31
N ALA A 54 -6.60 7.66 5.73
CA ALA A 54 -7.32 8.41 6.73
C ALA A 54 -6.46 8.56 8.01
N ALA A 55 -6.44 9.78 8.56
CA ALA A 55 -5.61 10.11 9.72
C ALA A 55 -6.03 9.31 10.96
N ASP A 56 -7.33 9.06 11.11
CA ASP A 56 -7.93 8.35 12.24
C ASP A 56 -7.97 6.82 12.04
N ARG A 57 -7.19 6.24 11.11
CA ARG A 57 -7.25 4.80 10.73
C ARG A 57 -7.18 3.88 11.96
N PRO A 58 -7.98 2.79 12.01
CA PRO A 58 -8.04 1.93 13.18
C PRO A 58 -6.87 0.95 13.17
N LEU A 59 -5.63 1.43 13.32
CA LEU A 59 -4.42 0.62 13.32
C LEU A 59 -4.17 0.03 14.70
N ASN A 60 -3.98 -1.28 14.77
CA ASN A 60 -3.47 -1.91 15.99
C ASN A 60 -1.93 -1.78 16.03
N PRO A 61 -1.32 -1.59 17.22
CA PRO A 61 0.13 -1.46 17.37
C PRO A 61 0.94 -2.68 16.89
N ALA A 62 2.25 -2.52 16.74
CA ALA A 62 3.16 -3.62 16.46
C ALA A 62 3.01 -4.79 17.47
N GLY A 63 3.20 -6.02 16.99
CA GLY A 63 2.91 -7.25 17.75
C GLY A 63 1.43 -7.67 17.78
N GLN A 64 0.49 -6.83 17.32
CA GLN A 64 -0.92 -7.19 17.21
C GLN A 64 -1.34 -7.47 15.77
N TRP A 65 -2.40 -8.27 15.62
CA TRP A 65 -2.95 -8.59 14.31
C TRP A 65 -3.75 -7.42 13.74
N ASN A 66 -3.48 -7.09 12.47
CA ASN A 66 -4.28 -6.19 11.67
C ASN A 66 -4.91 -6.96 10.50
N ARG A 67 -6.09 -6.52 10.06
CA ARG A 67 -6.80 -7.03 8.89
C ARG A 67 -6.72 -6.01 7.76
N SER A 68 -5.86 -6.27 6.79
CA SER A 68 -5.74 -5.46 5.57
C SER A 68 -6.57 -6.05 4.44
N ARG A 69 -7.16 -5.20 3.61
CA ARG A 69 -7.80 -5.60 2.35
C ARG A 69 -7.56 -4.54 1.29
N VAL A 70 -7.03 -4.97 0.15
CA VAL A 70 -6.93 -4.16 -1.07
C VAL A 70 -8.01 -4.63 -2.04
N VAL A 71 -8.76 -3.68 -2.61
CA VAL A 71 -9.76 -3.95 -3.66
C VAL A 71 -9.35 -3.15 -4.89
N VAL A 72 -9.22 -3.83 -6.03
CA VAL A 72 -9.04 -3.17 -7.33
C VAL A 72 -10.19 -3.58 -8.23
N ARG A 73 -11.10 -2.63 -8.55
CA ARG A 73 -12.28 -2.86 -9.38
C ARG A 73 -12.35 -1.82 -10.48
N GLY A 74 -12.22 -2.24 -11.73
CA GLY A 74 -12.08 -1.27 -12.83
C GLY A 74 -10.84 -0.41 -12.58
N GLN A 75 -11.03 0.92 -12.49
CA GLN A 75 -9.98 1.89 -12.14
C GLN A 75 -9.98 2.27 -10.65
N LEU A 76 -10.99 1.86 -9.88
CA LEU A 76 -11.11 2.19 -8.47
C LEU A 76 -10.22 1.26 -7.64
N VAL A 77 -9.43 1.85 -6.75
CA VAL A 77 -8.63 1.15 -5.74
C VAL A 77 -9.10 1.57 -4.36
N GLU A 78 -9.24 0.60 -3.47
CA GLU A 78 -9.59 0.81 -2.07
C GLU A 78 -8.60 0.10 -1.16
N HIS A 79 -8.14 0.80 -0.11
CA HIS A 79 -7.42 0.23 1.01
C HIS A 79 -8.32 0.22 2.24
N TRP A 80 -8.44 -0.96 2.83
CA TRP A 80 -9.17 -1.19 4.06
C TRP A 80 -8.20 -1.64 5.16
N LEU A 81 -8.42 -1.13 6.36
CA LEU A 81 -7.69 -1.50 7.56
C LEU A 81 -8.69 -1.74 8.69
N ASN A 82 -8.62 -2.91 9.31
CA ASN A 82 -9.53 -3.35 10.39
C ASN A 82 -10.98 -2.99 10.08
N GLU A 83 -11.41 -3.43 8.88
CA GLU A 83 -12.79 -3.33 8.36
C GLU A 83 -13.26 -1.92 8.00
N ARG A 84 -12.42 -0.89 8.19
CA ARG A 84 -12.70 0.47 7.75
C ARG A 84 -12.02 0.79 6.42
N LEU A 85 -12.75 1.43 5.52
CA LEU A 85 -12.17 2.04 4.32
C LEU A 85 -11.33 3.23 4.78
N VAL A 86 -10.03 3.23 4.44
CA VAL A 86 -9.09 4.27 4.88
C VAL A 86 -8.45 5.01 3.72
N LEU A 87 -8.53 4.49 2.50
CA LEU A 87 -8.13 5.22 1.29
C LEU A 87 -8.92 4.67 0.11
N ALA A 88 -9.43 5.56 -0.74
CA ALA A 88 -10.02 5.22 -2.04
C ALA A 88 -9.52 6.20 -3.09
N TYR A 89 -9.17 5.70 -4.27
CA TYR A 89 -8.71 6.54 -5.37
C TYR A 89 -8.94 5.88 -6.72
N GLU A 90 -8.94 6.69 -7.77
CA GLU A 90 -8.96 6.21 -9.15
C GLU A 90 -7.55 6.22 -9.76
N LEU A 91 -7.19 5.13 -10.41
CA LEU A 91 -5.96 4.99 -11.17
C LEU A 91 -5.88 6.05 -12.27
N GLY A 92 -4.76 6.78 -12.31
CA GLY A 92 -4.55 7.88 -13.26
C GLY A 92 -5.31 9.17 -12.95
N SER A 93 -6.01 9.26 -11.80
CA SER A 93 -6.64 10.49 -11.35
C SER A 93 -5.63 11.63 -11.15
N PRO A 94 -6.05 12.91 -11.17
CA PRO A 94 -5.17 14.03 -10.89
C PRO A 94 -4.43 13.90 -9.55
N ALA A 95 -5.10 13.41 -8.50
CA ALA A 95 -4.48 13.20 -7.19
C ALA A 95 -3.33 12.18 -7.25
N VAL A 96 -3.55 11.04 -7.91
CA VAL A 96 -2.50 10.02 -8.11
C VAL A 96 -1.34 10.58 -8.93
N LYS A 97 -1.61 11.30 -10.03
CA LYS A 97 -0.57 11.91 -10.86
C LYS A 97 0.27 12.92 -10.08
N VAL A 98 -0.36 13.76 -9.27
CA VAL A 98 0.33 14.74 -8.41
C VAL A 98 1.16 14.03 -7.34
N GLY A 99 0.62 13.00 -6.68
CA GLY A 99 1.35 12.20 -5.70
C GLY A 99 2.59 11.55 -6.31
N ILE A 100 2.43 10.91 -7.48
CA ILE A 100 3.55 10.27 -8.20
C ILE A 100 4.63 11.27 -8.57
N ALA A 101 4.26 12.44 -9.10
CA ALA A 101 5.20 13.48 -9.49
C ALA A 101 6.04 14.00 -8.31
N LYS A 102 5.51 13.94 -7.08
CA LYS A 102 6.21 14.31 -5.84
C LYS A 102 6.99 13.15 -5.20
N SER A 103 6.68 11.92 -5.58
CA SER A 103 7.30 10.71 -5.04
C SER A 103 8.57 10.30 -5.78
N LYS A 104 9.28 9.33 -5.23
CA LYS A 104 10.38 8.63 -5.93
C LYS A 104 9.95 7.92 -7.24
N PHE A 105 8.66 7.76 -7.49
CA PHE A 105 8.13 7.10 -8.68
C PHE A 105 7.95 8.02 -9.89
N ALA A 106 8.30 9.31 -9.80
CA ALA A 106 8.14 10.27 -10.90
C ALA A 106 8.84 9.86 -12.22
N LYS A 107 9.89 9.03 -12.15
CA LYS A 107 10.63 8.51 -13.31
C LYS A 107 9.99 7.28 -13.96
N HIS A 108 8.84 6.82 -13.45
CA HIS A 108 8.14 5.62 -13.91
C HIS A 108 6.79 5.99 -14.53
N PRO A 109 6.74 6.23 -15.86
CA PRO A 109 5.56 6.83 -16.51
C PRO A 109 4.29 5.95 -16.47
N ASP A 110 4.45 4.65 -16.28
CA ASP A 110 3.36 3.68 -16.15
C ASP A 110 2.97 3.39 -14.68
N PHE A 111 3.66 3.99 -13.70
CA PHE A 111 3.27 3.89 -12.29
C PHE A 111 1.94 4.64 -12.07
N GLY A 112 1.12 4.15 -11.14
CA GLY A 112 -0.24 4.67 -10.92
C GLY A 112 -1.30 4.23 -11.95
N GLN A 113 -0.93 3.44 -12.97
CA GLN A 113 -1.86 2.90 -13.96
C GLN A 113 -2.28 1.46 -13.61
N LYS A 114 -3.34 0.99 -14.26
CA LYS A 114 -3.82 -0.38 -14.11
C LYS A 114 -2.93 -1.34 -14.88
N LEU A 115 -2.42 -2.37 -14.20
CA LEU A 115 -1.68 -3.47 -14.82
C LEU A 115 -2.26 -4.80 -14.38
N ARG A 116 -2.34 -5.78 -15.29
CA ARG A 116 -2.45 -7.18 -14.87
C ARG A 116 -1.07 -7.59 -14.37
N GLY A 117 -0.99 -8.00 -13.11
CA GLY A 117 0.29 -8.26 -12.45
C GLY A 117 0.15 -9.12 -11.22
N HIS A 118 1.29 -9.39 -10.59
CA HIS A 118 1.36 -10.22 -9.39
C HIS A 118 0.89 -9.47 -8.14
N ILE A 119 0.66 -10.24 -7.08
CA ILE A 119 0.64 -9.78 -5.70
C ILE A 119 1.95 -10.23 -5.06
N MET A 120 2.58 -9.35 -4.31
CA MET A 120 3.89 -9.59 -3.70
C MET A 120 3.84 -9.19 -2.23
N LEU A 121 4.23 -10.10 -1.35
CA LEU A 121 4.59 -9.75 0.03
C LEU A 121 6.01 -9.21 0.01
N THR A 122 6.27 -8.09 0.67
CA THR A 122 7.62 -7.53 0.71
C THR A 122 8.44 -8.14 1.84
N ASP A 123 9.75 -8.08 1.68
CA ASP A 123 10.70 -8.36 2.74
C ASP A 123 11.70 -7.21 2.75
N HIS A 124 11.70 -6.43 3.84
CA HIS A 124 12.63 -5.33 4.06
C HIS A 124 13.65 -5.65 5.16
N GLY A 125 13.79 -6.93 5.54
CA GLY A 125 14.69 -7.39 6.59
C GLY A 125 14.11 -7.36 8.00
N ASP A 126 12.86 -6.92 8.16
CA ASP A 126 12.13 -6.92 9.43
C ASP A 126 11.10 -8.07 9.47
N ALA A 127 10.93 -8.70 10.63
CA ALA A 127 10.04 -9.82 10.83
C ALA A 127 8.55 -9.41 10.67
N ALA A 128 7.87 -10.08 9.75
CA ALA A 128 6.43 -9.94 9.52
C ALA A 128 5.74 -11.31 9.44
N GLU A 129 4.59 -11.41 10.09
CA GLU A 129 3.75 -12.60 10.06
C GLU A 129 2.49 -12.33 9.25
N PHE A 130 2.17 -13.25 8.33
CA PHE A 130 0.97 -13.20 7.51
C PHE A 130 0.14 -14.47 7.70
N ARG A 131 -1.18 -14.32 7.81
CA ARG A 131 -2.12 -15.45 7.86
C ARG A 131 -3.44 -15.08 7.18
N ALA A 132 -4.24 -16.10 6.88
CA ALA A 132 -5.56 -15.95 6.26
C ALA A 132 -5.54 -15.14 4.95
N ILE A 133 -4.48 -15.30 4.15
CA ILE A 133 -4.34 -14.68 2.84
C ILE A 133 -5.37 -15.31 1.89
N LYS A 134 -6.29 -14.48 1.39
CA LYS A 134 -7.36 -14.89 0.47
C LYS A 134 -7.38 -13.94 -0.71
N LEU A 135 -7.55 -14.51 -1.90
CA LEU A 135 -7.72 -13.75 -3.13
C LEU A 135 -9.09 -14.05 -3.71
N ARG A 136 -9.80 -12.99 -4.14
CA ARG A 136 -11.04 -13.10 -4.89
C ARG A 136 -10.92 -12.29 -6.16
N GLU A 137 -11.00 -12.96 -7.29
CA GLU A 137 -11.13 -12.30 -8.58
C GLU A 137 -12.49 -11.61 -8.66
N LEU A 138 -12.51 -10.37 -9.15
CA LEU A 138 -13.72 -9.60 -9.33
C LEU A 138 -14.11 -9.67 -10.81
N SER A 139 -15.39 -9.91 -11.08
CA SER A 139 -15.91 -9.85 -12.44
C SER A 139 -15.63 -8.47 -13.04
N THR A 140 -15.26 -8.45 -14.32
CA THR A 140 -15.14 -7.20 -15.06
C THR A 140 -16.54 -6.58 -15.17
N PRO A 141 -16.71 -5.27 -14.90
CA PRO A 141 -17.96 -4.58 -15.22
C PRO A 141 -18.27 -4.68 -16.72
#